data_AF-A0A3S0U744-F1
#
_entry.id   AF-A0A3S0U744-F1
#
_cell.length_a   1.000
_cell.length_b   1.000
_cell.length_c   1.000
_cell.angle_alpha   90.00
_cell.angle_beta   90.00
_cell.angle_gamma   90.00
#
_symmetry.space_group_name_H-M   'P 1'
#
loop_
_entity.id
_entity.type
_entity.pdbx_description
1 polymer ?
#
loop_
_entity_poly.entity_id
_entity_poly.type
_entity_poly.pdbx_seq_one_letter_code
_entity_poly.pdbx_strand_id
1 'polypeptide(L)'
;RQVTGSHTRSMLVFSEGYAPYEQTLASDLQRQGPWTDVYGAAATLYFMLTGQRPPSGLDRKHHLLDRRVDLLKPARQWTPELPSALDTVLQQALAVEPEQRLQTVAAFKQRLEAVVVAEERQATPATPATPTRNPGWWTRSWARTAALAMALTGLAGGWLWLSGRSPPKLAPESPTVEPVLPIVVVPSTVAPTTAPASAPSAPTVELASFASPDSDRQAGDLLPRDRLPDGSEGPAMVFIPRGCFPMGSPMSEAGRQPWEPNERQHRVCIEQDFALGQREVTMGEFRRFVSAAGYRTDAEREVGAPGCYGWSAKDNRWDWREGSNWRRPGYPQHDDDPVVCVSWNDAMAYIKWLAQQTGQHYRLPSEAEWEYAARAGTTSARYWGEDPDLACRYANVADQTKGPDGQVRKVKHNCSDGYWYSAPTASFLPNGWKLYDMLGNVWEWSCSSYDKNYGGAEQQCVQTPDGPLTVRGGSWSIGPAWVRSAYRFGVNSGYRANDQGFRLAMSLQPIDR
;
A
#
# COMPACT_ATOMS: atom_id res chain seq x y z
N ARG A 1 10.22 14.93 23.96
CA ARG A 1 9.70 16.32 23.96
C ARG A 1 9.82 17.05 25.32
N GLN A 2 10.29 16.38 26.37
CA GLN A 2 10.27 16.88 27.74
C GLN A 2 11.41 17.86 28.11
N VAL A 3 12.53 17.83 27.39
CA VAL A 3 13.70 18.70 27.65
C VAL A 3 13.52 20.10 27.05
N THR A 4 12.72 20.23 25.99
CA THR A 4 12.61 21.47 25.20
C THR A 4 11.33 22.25 25.45
N GLY A 5 10.39 21.74 26.25
CA GLY A 5 9.08 22.36 26.49
C GLY A 5 8.25 22.60 25.21
N SER A 6 8.66 22.03 24.08
CA SER A 6 8.16 22.37 22.75
C SER A 6 7.31 21.25 22.15
N HIS A 7 6.19 21.62 21.54
CA HIS A 7 5.42 20.75 20.65
C HIS A 7 6.19 20.57 19.33
N THR A 8 7.03 19.54 19.21
CA THR A 8 7.77 19.26 17.96
C THR A 8 7.07 18.22 17.09
N ARG A 9 7.01 18.51 15.78
CA ARG A 9 6.67 17.56 14.71
C ARG A 9 7.71 16.43 14.68
N SER A 10 7.27 15.20 14.89
CA SER A 10 8.01 14.02 14.41
C SER A 10 7.39 13.57 13.10
N MET A 11 8.25 13.22 12.15
CA MET A 11 7.88 12.79 10.80
C MET A 11 7.01 11.52 10.83
N LEU A 12 6.09 11.46 9.86
CA LEU A 12 4.96 10.55 9.68
C LEU A 12 5.34 9.07 9.44
N VAL A 13 5.94 8.40 10.43
CA VAL A 13 6.00 6.94 10.48
C VAL A 13 5.54 6.50 11.86
N PHE A 14 4.26 6.14 11.99
CA PHE A 14 3.69 5.64 13.23
C PHE A 14 3.83 4.12 13.26
N SER A 15 4.48 3.60 14.31
CA SER A 15 4.42 2.17 14.60
C SER A 15 3.08 1.89 15.28
N GLU A 16 2.15 1.24 14.58
CA GLU A 16 0.81 0.96 15.09
C GLU A 16 0.87 0.21 16.44
N GLY A 17 -0.04 0.52 17.37
CA GLY A 17 -0.01 0.03 18.76
C GLY A 17 1.01 0.72 19.67
N TYR A 18 2.03 1.40 19.12
CA TYR A 18 3.03 2.16 19.87
C TYR A 18 2.82 3.69 19.82
N ALA A 19 1.89 4.15 19.00
CA ALA A 19 1.46 5.54 18.94
C ALA A 19 0.01 5.67 19.45
N PRO A 20 -0.29 6.63 20.34
CA PRO A 20 -1.65 6.93 20.75
C PRO A 20 -2.43 7.66 19.65
N TYR A 21 -3.76 7.65 19.74
CA TYR A 21 -4.65 8.13 18.66
C TYR A 21 -4.49 9.63 18.35
N GLU A 22 -4.10 10.45 19.31
CA GLU A 22 -3.91 11.89 19.06
C GLU A 22 -2.70 12.18 18.15
N GLN A 23 -1.81 11.21 17.94
CA GLN A 23 -0.75 11.33 16.92
C GLN A 23 -1.25 11.07 15.50
N THR A 24 -2.38 10.38 15.34
CA THR A 24 -2.97 10.06 14.03
C THR A 24 -3.99 11.10 13.56
N LEU A 25 -4.43 12.02 14.43
CA LEU A 25 -5.35 13.11 14.09
C LEU A 25 -4.58 14.30 13.52
N ALA A 26 -4.58 14.43 12.18
CA ALA A 26 -3.81 15.45 11.45
C ALA A 26 -4.18 16.92 11.79
N SER A 27 -5.34 17.15 12.41
CA SER A 27 -5.89 18.48 12.69
C SER A 27 -5.61 19.02 14.10
N ASP A 28 -5.01 18.24 15.01
CA ASP A 28 -4.95 18.61 16.44
C ASP A 28 -3.55 18.45 17.06
N LEU A 29 -2.57 19.16 16.50
CA LEU A 29 -1.18 19.21 16.99
C LEU A 29 -1.06 19.77 18.42
N GLN A 30 -2.08 20.49 18.91
CA GLN A 30 -2.15 21.06 20.25
C GLN A 30 -2.37 19.99 21.33
N ARG A 31 -2.76 18.75 20.97
CA ARG A 31 -3.01 17.64 21.90
C ARG A 31 -1.82 16.70 22.15
N GLN A 32 -0.68 16.91 21.51
CA GLN A 32 0.53 16.10 21.74
C GLN A 32 1.42 16.73 22.82
N GLY A 33 1.82 15.95 23.82
CA GLY A 33 2.65 16.42 24.93
C GLY A 33 3.52 15.29 25.52
N PRO A 34 4.15 15.50 26.69
CA PRO A 34 4.98 14.46 27.30
C PRO A 34 4.21 13.15 27.62
N TRP A 35 2.89 13.22 27.83
CA TRP A 35 2.00 12.05 27.95
C TRP A 35 1.93 11.19 26.67
N THR A 36 2.23 11.75 25.50
CA THR A 36 2.34 11.01 24.23
C THR A 36 3.61 10.16 24.21
N ASP A 37 4.73 10.71 24.72
CA ASP A 37 6.00 9.97 24.86
C ASP A 37 5.87 8.84 25.90
N VAL A 38 5.12 9.08 26.98
CA VAL A 38 4.77 8.06 28.00
C VAL A 38 4.03 6.88 27.38
N TYR A 39 3.05 7.13 26.49
CA TYR A 39 2.30 6.06 25.85
C TYR A 39 3.20 5.15 25.02
N GLY A 40 4.10 5.72 24.20
CA GLY A 40 5.00 4.92 23.36
C GLY A 40 5.99 4.09 24.17
N ALA A 41 6.52 4.65 25.25
CA ALA A 41 7.38 3.91 26.18
C ALA A 41 6.61 2.77 26.88
N ALA A 42 5.38 3.02 27.34
CA ALA A 42 4.54 2.02 27.98
C ALA A 42 4.08 0.92 27.00
N ALA A 43 3.82 1.25 25.75
CA ALA A 43 3.45 0.28 24.71
C ALA A 43 4.62 -0.68 24.40
N THR A 44 5.84 -0.12 24.36
CA THR A 44 7.07 -0.91 24.23
C THR A 44 7.25 -1.85 25.41
N LEU A 45 7.10 -1.35 26.63
CA LEU A 45 7.21 -2.16 27.84
C LEU A 45 6.12 -3.24 27.92
N TYR A 46 4.88 -2.92 27.55
CA TYR A 46 3.77 -3.89 27.48
C TYR A 46 4.10 -5.03 26.52
N PHE A 47 4.59 -4.72 25.32
CA PHE A 47 5.00 -5.74 24.34
C PHE A 47 6.15 -6.60 24.87
N MET A 48 7.17 -6.00 25.47
CA MET A 48 8.30 -6.73 26.05
C MET A 48 7.87 -7.71 27.16
N LEU A 49 6.88 -7.34 27.97
CA LEU A 49 6.43 -8.14 29.10
C LEU A 49 5.44 -9.24 28.70
N THR A 50 4.58 -8.98 27.70
CA THR A 50 3.46 -9.86 27.35
C THR A 50 3.65 -10.64 26.04
N GLY A 51 4.58 -10.19 25.18
CA GLY A 51 4.67 -10.63 23.78
C GLY A 51 3.51 -10.16 22.90
N GLN A 52 2.55 -9.42 23.46
CA GLN A 52 1.36 -8.94 22.77
C GLN A 52 1.52 -7.48 22.37
N ARG A 53 1.31 -7.20 21.09
CA ARG A 53 1.29 -5.82 20.60
C ARG A 53 0.01 -5.15 21.11
N PRO A 54 0.08 -3.94 21.71
CA PRO A 54 -1.14 -3.21 22.07
C PRO A 54 -2.01 -2.96 20.83
N PRO A 55 -3.35 -3.04 20.94
CA PRO A 55 -4.25 -2.63 19.86
C PRO A 55 -4.00 -1.15 19.49
N SER A 56 -4.27 -0.78 18.23
CA SER A 56 -3.98 0.57 17.76
C SER A 56 -4.70 1.62 18.61
N GLY A 57 -4.06 2.78 18.85
CA GLY A 57 -4.67 3.84 19.64
C GLY A 57 -6.02 4.29 19.08
N LEU A 58 -6.16 4.33 17.75
CA LEU A 58 -7.38 4.73 17.06
C LEU A 58 -8.51 3.70 17.23
N ASP A 59 -8.22 2.40 17.12
CA ASP A 59 -9.21 1.35 17.36
C ASP A 59 -9.67 1.35 18.81
N ARG A 60 -8.75 1.55 19.75
CA ARG A 60 -9.09 1.68 21.18
C ARG A 60 -10.00 2.87 21.43
N LYS A 61 -9.77 4.01 20.76
CA LYS A 61 -10.62 5.21 20.85
C LYS A 61 -12.00 4.96 20.26
N HIS A 62 -12.09 4.39 19.05
CA HIS A 62 -13.37 4.07 18.43
C HIS A 62 -14.18 3.08 19.25
N HIS A 63 -13.55 2.01 19.74
CA HIS A 63 -14.23 1.00 20.53
C HIS A 63 -14.71 1.52 21.89
N LEU A 64 -13.98 2.46 22.51
CA LEU A 64 -14.45 3.17 23.70
C LEU A 64 -15.65 4.07 23.41
N LEU A 65 -15.69 4.74 22.25
CA LEU A 65 -16.84 5.57 21.86
C LEU A 65 -18.07 4.73 21.57
N ASP A 66 -17.90 3.61 20.84
CA ASP A 66 -19.01 2.77 20.38
C ASP A 66 -19.52 1.80 21.45
N ARG A 67 -18.61 1.19 22.20
CA ARG A 67 -18.92 0.06 23.12
C ARG A 67 -18.63 0.38 24.57
N ARG A 68 -18.05 1.55 24.88
CA ARG A 68 -17.58 1.94 26.23
C ARG A 68 -16.63 0.93 26.87
N VAL A 69 -15.89 0.19 26.05
CA VAL A 69 -14.92 -0.82 26.50
C VAL A 69 -13.60 -0.60 25.77
N ASP A 70 -12.49 -0.55 26.52
CA ASP A 70 -11.15 -0.49 25.96
C ASP A 70 -10.72 -1.88 25.44
N LEU A 71 -10.11 -1.91 24.26
CA LEU A 71 -9.59 -3.14 23.65
C LEU A 71 -8.30 -3.63 24.32
N LEU A 72 -7.55 -2.74 24.97
CA LEU A 72 -6.33 -3.15 25.67
C LEU A 72 -6.67 -4.05 26.86
N LYS A 73 -6.16 -5.26 26.84
CA LYS A 73 -6.26 -6.20 27.96
C LYS A 73 -5.19 -5.91 29.01
N PRO A 74 -5.47 -6.09 30.31
CA PRO A 74 -4.46 -6.02 31.36
C PRO A 74 -3.26 -6.92 31.04
N ALA A 75 -2.03 -6.47 31.31
CA ALA A 75 -0.82 -7.23 31.01
C ALA A 75 -0.81 -8.58 31.75
N ARG A 76 -1.38 -8.61 32.96
CA ARG A 76 -1.53 -9.81 33.78
C ARG A 76 -2.46 -10.87 33.18
N GLN A 77 -3.30 -10.50 32.20
CA GLN A 77 -4.08 -11.48 31.47
C GLN A 77 -3.17 -12.41 30.64
N TRP A 78 -2.07 -11.87 30.10
CA TRP A 78 -1.11 -12.61 29.28
C TRP A 78 0.06 -13.16 30.11
N THR A 79 0.44 -12.44 31.17
CA THR A 79 1.54 -12.82 32.05
C THR A 79 1.08 -12.69 33.50
N PRO A 80 0.38 -13.70 34.05
CA PRO A 80 -0.28 -13.65 35.37
C PRO A 80 0.67 -13.33 36.53
N GLU A 81 1.95 -13.65 36.34
CA GLU A 81 3.04 -13.49 37.31
C GLU A 81 3.55 -12.05 37.42
N LEU A 82 3.11 -11.14 36.54
CA LEU A 82 3.47 -9.73 36.65
C LEU A 82 2.88 -9.14 37.95
N PRO A 83 3.64 -8.26 38.65
CA PRO A 83 3.12 -7.54 39.80
C PRO A 83 1.85 -6.76 39.45
N SER A 84 0.82 -6.82 40.30
CA SER A 84 -0.42 -6.06 40.13
C SER A 84 -0.18 -4.54 40.08
N ALA A 85 0.85 -4.08 40.80
CA ALA A 85 1.29 -2.69 40.77
C ALA A 85 1.86 -2.29 39.40
N LEU A 86 2.61 -3.18 38.72
CA LEU A 86 3.13 -2.92 37.38
C LEU A 86 2.02 -2.81 36.34
N ASP A 87 1.04 -3.71 36.43
CA ASP A 87 -0.12 -3.73 35.53
C ASP A 87 -0.96 -2.45 35.66
N THR A 88 -1.17 -1.99 36.90
CA THR A 88 -1.82 -0.69 37.17
C THR A 88 -1.07 0.47 36.52
N VAL A 89 0.25 0.50 36.63
CA VAL A 89 1.09 1.54 36.03
C VAL A 89 1.02 1.50 34.49
N LEU A 90 1.03 0.31 33.90
CA LEU A 90 0.88 0.13 32.45
C LEU A 90 -0.50 0.58 31.95
N GLN A 91 -1.58 0.22 32.64
CA GLN A 91 -2.93 0.63 32.28
C GLN A 91 -3.09 2.15 32.34
N GLN A 92 -2.52 2.81 33.36
CA GLN A 92 -2.53 4.27 33.46
C GLN A 92 -1.70 4.92 32.34
N ALA A 93 -0.49 4.42 32.08
CA ALA A 93 0.39 4.99 31.06
C ALA A 93 -0.13 4.78 29.62
N LEU A 94 -0.89 3.71 29.41
CA LEU A 94 -1.55 3.37 28.14
C LEU A 94 -3.01 3.82 28.06
N ALA A 95 -3.52 4.63 29.00
CA ALA A 95 -4.90 5.10 28.96
C ALA A 95 -5.22 5.76 27.61
N VAL A 96 -6.44 5.58 27.09
CA VAL A 96 -6.75 6.10 25.75
C VAL A 96 -6.79 7.62 25.76
N GLU A 97 -7.43 8.25 26.74
CA GLU A 97 -7.49 9.71 26.83
C GLU A 97 -6.19 10.31 27.40
N PRO A 98 -5.61 11.34 26.77
CA PRO A 98 -4.39 12.01 27.23
C PRO A 98 -4.42 12.46 28.71
N GLU A 99 -5.55 13.00 29.17
CA GLU A 99 -5.75 13.50 30.54
C GLU A 99 -5.73 12.40 31.60
N GLN A 100 -5.97 11.15 31.21
CA GLN A 100 -5.94 9.99 32.10
C GLN A 100 -4.54 9.36 32.22
N ARG A 101 -3.60 9.78 31.36
CA ARG A 101 -2.22 9.28 31.38
C ARG A 101 -1.36 9.98 32.41
N LEU A 102 -0.20 9.38 32.68
CA LEU A 102 0.87 10.07 33.40
C LEU A 102 1.37 11.22 32.52
N GLN A 103 1.34 12.42 33.08
CA GLN A 103 1.57 13.65 32.31
C GLN A 103 3.04 13.90 31.97
N THR A 104 3.98 13.15 32.57
CA THR A 104 5.42 13.29 32.32
C THR A 104 6.14 11.94 32.37
N VAL A 105 7.25 11.80 31.62
CA VAL A 105 8.10 10.59 31.69
C VAL A 105 8.76 10.47 33.07
N ALA A 106 8.97 11.58 33.78
CA ALA A 106 9.50 11.55 35.14
C ALA A 106 8.53 10.87 36.10
N ALA A 107 7.23 11.19 36.00
CA ALA A 107 6.18 10.51 36.76
C ALA A 107 6.07 9.03 36.38
N PHE A 108 6.24 8.69 35.09
CA PHE A 108 6.26 7.29 34.65
C PHE A 108 7.45 6.51 35.20
N LYS A 109 8.66 7.07 35.13
CA LYS A 109 9.88 6.51 35.73
C LYS A 109 9.71 6.29 37.23
N GLN A 110 9.25 7.30 37.97
CA GLN A 110 9.04 7.20 39.41
C GLN A 110 8.06 6.07 39.79
N ARG A 111 6.97 5.92 39.01
CA ARG A 111 5.98 4.84 39.21
C ARG A 111 6.59 3.46 38.96
N LEU A 112 7.41 3.32 37.91
CA LEU A 112 8.10 2.05 37.63
C LEU A 112 9.15 1.72 38.70
N GLU A 113 9.95 2.69 39.14
CA GLU A 113 10.95 2.51 40.21
C GLU A 113 10.29 2.09 41.53
N ALA A 114 9.14 2.67 41.87
CA ALA A 114 8.40 2.27 43.06
C ALA A 114 7.94 0.81 43.02
N VAL A 115 7.58 0.30 41.83
CA VAL A 115 7.26 -1.13 41.64
C VAL A 115 8.50 -1.99 41.86
N VAL A 116 9.65 -1.62 41.27
CA VAL A 116 10.90 -2.38 41.42
C VAL A 116 11.31 -2.48 42.89
N VAL A 117 11.32 -1.35 43.60
CA VAL A 117 11.68 -1.31 45.02
C VAL A 117 10.72 -2.14 45.89
N ALA A 118 9.43 -2.17 45.54
CA ALA A 118 8.44 -2.97 46.26
C ALA A 118 8.68 -4.48 46.05
N GLU A 119 9.02 -4.90 44.83
CA GLU A 119 9.36 -6.30 44.51
C GLU A 119 10.68 -6.73 45.17
N GLU A 120 11.71 -5.88 45.14
CA GLU A 120 13.00 -6.17 45.80
C GLU A 120 12.88 -6.33 47.32
N ARG A 121 12.01 -5.52 47.96
CA ARG A 121 11.71 -5.66 49.39
C ARG A 121 10.97 -6.96 49.73
N GLN A 122 10.23 -7.51 48.79
CA GLN A 122 9.58 -8.81 48.95
C GLN A 122 10.54 -10.00 48.70
N ALA A 123 11.71 -9.76 48.09
CA ALA A 123 12.59 -10.80 47.55
C ALA A 123 13.77 -11.26 48.45
N THR A 124 13.93 -10.80 49.71
CA THR A 124 15.08 -11.22 50.57
C THR A 124 14.68 -11.48 52.04
N PRO A 125 15.19 -12.53 52.72
CA PRO A 125 15.09 -13.96 52.38
C PRO A 125 14.50 -14.82 53.53
N ALA A 126 13.87 -15.95 53.18
CA ALA A 126 13.71 -17.09 54.09
C ALA A 126 15.01 -17.94 54.13
N THR A 127 15.32 -18.46 55.32
CA THR A 127 16.50 -19.22 55.79
C THR A 127 17.02 -20.33 54.84
N PRO A 128 18.35 -20.59 54.78
CA PRO A 128 18.93 -21.54 53.81
C PRO A 128 18.73 -23.01 54.24
N ALA A 129 18.32 -23.85 53.29
CA ALA A 129 18.37 -25.32 53.41
C ALA A 129 19.42 -25.91 52.44
N THR A 130 20.15 -26.89 52.97
CA THR A 130 21.35 -27.60 52.47
C THR A 130 21.22 -28.19 51.04
N PRO A 131 22.30 -28.23 50.25
CA PRO A 131 22.22 -28.62 48.84
C PRO A 131 22.24 -30.14 48.66
N THR A 132 21.28 -30.68 47.89
CA THR A 132 21.44 -31.98 47.23
C THR A 132 21.69 -31.76 45.74
N ARG A 133 22.70 -32.49 45.24
CA ARG A 133 23.32 -32.32 43.94
C ARG A 133 22.57 -33.18 42.92
N ASN A 134 21.92 -32.55 41.93
CA ASN A 134 21.46 -33.23 40.72
C ASN A 134 21.73 -32.33 39.50
N PRO A 135 22.38 -32.83 38.42
CA PRO A 135 22.84 -32.00 37.32
C PRO A 135 21.72 -31.85 36.29
N GLY A 136 21.19 -30.64 36.09
CA GLY A 136 20.19 -30.43 35.05
C GLY A 136 19.44 -29.10 34.99
N TRP A 137 19.85 -28.05 35.71
CA TRP A 137 19.11 -26.78 35.72
C TRP A 137 20.05 -25.57 35.57
N TRP A 138 20.59 -25.37 34.37
CA TRP A 138 21.16 -24.06 34.02
C TRP A 138 20.40 -23.56 32.81
N THR A 139 19.41 -22.70 33.06
CA THR A 139 18.89 -21.61 32.19
C THR A 139 17.46 -21.28 32.60
N ARG A 140 17.24 -20.06 33.12
CA ARG A 140 16.05 -19.20 32.87
C ARG A 140 15.84 -18.06 33.89
N SER A 141 16.54 -18.01 35.03
CA SER A 141 16.21 -16.99 36.06
C SER A 141 17.03 -15.69 36.01
N TRP A 142 18.17 -15.62 35.29
CA TRP A 142 19.00 -14.39 35.25
C TRP A 142 18.64 -13.44 34.09
N ALA A 143 17.90 -13.93 33.09
CA ALA A 143 17.53 -13.13 31.91
C ALA A 143 16.36 -12.14 32.17
N ARG A 144 15.67 -12.25 33.31
CA ARG A 144 14.43 -11.49 33.57
C ARG A 144 14.63 -10.26 34.45
N THR A 145 15.64 -10.23 35.31
CA THR A 145 16.08 -9.01 36.02
C THR A 145 16.88 -8.06 35.12
N ALA A 146 17.56 -8.57 34.09
CA ALA A 146 18.31 -7.77 33.13
C ALA A 146 17.43 -6.86 32.25
N ALA A 147 16.21 -7.30 31.90
CA ALA A 147 15.29 -6.52 31.08
C ALA A 147 14.77 -5.25 31.78
N LEU A 148 14.60 -5.30 33.10
CA LEU A 148 14.15 -4.17 33.92
C LEU A 148 15.28 -3.14 34.14
N ALA A 149 16.53 -3.61 34.29
CA ALA A 149 17.71 -2.75 34.43
C ALA A 149 18.15 -2.09 33.10
N MET A 150 17.97 -2.76 31.95
CA MET A 150 18.29 -2.20 30.63
C MET A 150 17.30 -1.10 30.18
N ALA A 151 16.03 -1.18 30.61
CA ALA A 151 15.06 -0.11 30.35
C ALA A 151 15.39 1.20 31.10
N LEU A 152 16.08 1.11 32.25
CA LEU A 152 16.42 2.27 33.09
C LEU A 152 17.72 2.98 32.66
N THR A 153 18.66 2.27 32.02
CA THR A 153 19.94 2.86 31.55
C THR A 153 19.80 3.56 30.19
N GLY A 154 18.87 3.13 29.33
CA GLY A 154 18.60 3.77 28.04
C GLY A 154 17.98 5.17 28.12
N LEU A 155 17.40 5.56 29.26
CA LEU A 155 16.76 6.87 29.46
C LEU A 155 17.69 7.95 30.06
N ALA A 156 18.97 7.62 30.32
CA ALA A 156 19.97 8.55 30.85
C ALA A 156 21.06 8.97 29.83
N GLY A 157 20.98 8.53 28.58
CA GLY A 157 22.01 8.81 27.55
C GLY A 157 22.03 10.23 26.95
N GLY A 158 21.28 11.17 27.52
CA GLY A 158 21.14 12.54 26.99
C GLY A 158 21.82 13.65 27.80
N TRP A 159 22.55 13.33 28.88
CA TRP A 159 23.11 14.32 29.81
C TRP A 159 24.59 14.08 30.16
N LEU A 160 25.41 13.74 29.16
CA LEU A 160 26.87 13.75 29.29
C LEU A 160 27.54 14.36 28.05
N TRP A 161 27.12 15.57 27.68
CA TRP A 161 27.87 16.48 26.82
C TRP A 161 27.68 17.90 27.37
N LEU A 162 28.31 18.20 28.51
CA LEU A 162 28.60 19.55 29.04
C LEU A 162 29.37 19.41 30.37
N SER A 163 30.63 18.99 30.31
CA SER A 163 31.70 19.48 31.18
C SER A 163 33.02 18.88 30.71
N GLY A 164 33.97 19.76 30.40
CA GLY A 164 35.18 19.43 29.67
C GLY A 164 36.13 18.51 30.43
N ARG A 165 36.71 17.57 29.69
CA ARG A 165 38.12 17.14 29.75
C ARG A 165 38.38 16.25 28.54
N SER A 166 39.38 16.62 27.74
CA SER A 166 39.83 15.85 26.58
C SER A 166 40.40 14.49 26.99
N PRO A 167 40.07 13.37 26.32
CA PRO A 167 40.80 12.12 26.46
C PRO A 167 42.04 12.11 25.54
N PRO A 168 43.08 11.31 25.85
CA PRO A 168 44.35 11.33 25.14
C PRO A 168 44.27 10.68 23.76
N LYS A 169 45.10 11.16 22.84
CA LYS A 169 45.31 10.59 21.50
C LYS A 169 45.80 9.15 21.60
N LEU A 170 45.05 8.21 21.05
CA LEU A 170 45.55 6.89 20.65
C LEU A 170 45.68 6.88 19.12
N ALA A 171 46.84 6.40 18.66
CA ALA A 171 47.26 6.35 17.26
C ALA A 171 46.38 5.39 16.42
N PRO A 172 46.31 5.57 15.09
CA PRO A 172 45.46 4.74 14.24
C PRO A 172 46.10 3.37 14.02
N GLU A 173 45.46 2.31 14.51
CA GLU A 173 45.68 0.95 14.01
C GLU A 173 44.95 0.78 12.67
N SER A 174 45.70 0.28 11.69
CA SER A 174 45.26 0.01 10.33
C SER A 174 44.39 -1.26 10.30
N PRO A 175 43.33 -1.35 9.49
CA PRO A 175 42.65 -2.61 9.30
C PRO A 175 43.51 -3.53 8.40
N THR A 176 43.98 -4.62 8.99
CA THR A 176 44.51 -5.77 8.25
C THR A 176 43.39 -6.37 7.40
N VAL A 177 43.56 -6.23 6.09
CA VAL A 177 42.81 -6.94 5.05
C VAL A 177 43.28 -8.41 5.08
N GLU A 178 42.38 -9.34 5.35
CA GLU A 178 42.60 -10.74 4.96
C GLU A 178 42.08 -10.98 3.53
N PRO A 179 42.82 -11.75 2.72
CA PRO A 179 42.61 -11.81 1.27
C PRO A 179 41.42 -12.69 0.89
N VAL A 180 40.56 -12.12 0.03
CA VAL A 180 39.60 -12.86 -0.79
C VAL A 180 40.38 -13.78 -1.73
N LEU A 181 40.15 -15.09 -1.62
CA LEU A 181 40.68 -16.07 -2.57
C LEU A 181 40.11 -15.83 -3.99
N PRO A 182 40.93 -15.92 -5.04
CA PRO A 182 40.49 -15.67 -6.40
C PRO A 182 39.62 -16.83 -6.90
N ILE A 183 38.37 -16.54 -7.28
CA ILE A 183 37.57 -17.46 -8.08
C ILE A 183 38.16 -17.48 -9.48
N VAL A 184 38.78 -18.59 -9.81
CA VAL A 184 39.32 -18.92 -11.13
C VAL A 184 38.19 -18.97 -12.15
N VAL A 185 38.26 -18.12 -13.16
CA VAL A 185 37.45 -18.20 -14.38
C VAL A 185 37.99 -19.36 -15.20
N VAL A 186 37.20 -20.43 -15.34
CA VAL A 186 37.46 -21.52 -16.29
C VAL A 186 36.51 -21.34 -17.47
N PRO A 187 36.99 -21.27 -18.74
CA PRO A 187 36.11 -21.25 -19.89
C PRO A 187 35.73 -22.70 -20.21
N SER A 188 34.44 -23.02 -20.23
CA SER A 188 33.97 -24.30 -20.77
C SER A 188 32.91 -24.08 -21.83
N THR A 189 33.32 -24.51 -23.01
CA THR A 189 32.65 -24.66 -24.29
C THR A 189 31.34 -25.45 -24.22
N VAL A 190 30.40 -25.03 -25.07
CA VAL A 190 29.07 -25.58 -25.33
C VAL A 190 29.12 -26.95 -26.03
N ALA A 191 28.26 -27.88 -25.63
CA ALA A 191 27.48 -28.76 -26.52
C ALA A 191 26.32 -29.45 -25.74
N PRO A 192 25.21 -29.82 -26.39
CA PRO A 192 23.88 -29.85 -25.78
C PRO A 192 23.52 -31.23 -25.22
N THR A 193 22.80 -31.27 -24.10
CA THR A 193 22.19 -32.52 -23.62
C THR A 193 20.87 -32.20 -22.91
N THR A 194 19.79 -32.56 -23.61
CA THR A 194 18.47 -33.01 -23.15
C THR A 194 17.80 -32.32 -21.97
N ALA A 195 16.63 -31.75 -22.26
CA ALA A 195 15.65 -31.21 -21.33
C ALA A 195 15.33 -32.15 -20.15
N PRO A 196 15.15 -31.61 -18.93
CA PRO A 196 14.40 -32.26 -17.88
C PRO A 196 12.98 -31.68 -17.76
N ALA A 197 12.03 -32.61 -17.89
CA ALA A 197 10.73 -32.71 -17.22
C ALA A 197 10.11 -31.45 -16.59
N SER A 198 9.02 -30.99 -17.22
CA SER A 198 7.73 -30.59 -16.63
C SER A 198 7.72 -30.22 -15.13
N ALA A 199 7.60 -28.92 -14.88
CA ALA A 199 7.19 -28.37 -13.59
C ALA A 199 5.78 -28.86 -13.20
N PRO A 200 5.49 -29.08 -11.91
CA PRO A 200 4.19 -29.56 -11.45
C PRO A 200 3.12 -28.50 -11.66
N SER A 201 2.04 -28.91 -12.32
CA SER A 201 0.83 -28.13 -12.54
C SER A 201 0.23 -27.65 -11.21
N ALA A 202 -0.02 -26.35 -11.11
CA ALA A 202 -0.85 -25.78 -10.05
C ALA A 202 -2.25 -26.43 -10.08
N PRO A 203 -2.94 -26.58 -8.93
CA PRO A 203 -4.27 -27.19 -8.90
C PRO A 203 -5.26 -26.28 -9.62
N THR A 204 -5.73 -26.72 -10.79
CA THR A 204 -6.87 -26.12 -11.49
C THR A 204 -8.12 -26.38 -10.66
N VAL A 205 -8.61 -25.36 -9.97
CA VAL A 205 -10.00 -25.38 -9.50
C VAL A 205 -10.85 -25.11 -10.74
N GLU A 206 -11.53 -26.14 -11.21
CA GLU A 206 -12.48 -26.07 -12.32
C GLU A 206 -13.68 -25.22 -11.87
N LEU A 207 -13.60 -23.91 -12.13
CA LEU A 207 -14.80 -23.07 -12.12
C LEU A 207 -15.65 -23.51 -13.30
N ALA A 208 -16.84 -24.03 -13.00
CA ALA A 208 -17.84 -24.39 -14.00
C ALA A 208 -17.98 -23.26 -15.02
N SER A 209 -17.56 -23.56 -16.25
CA SER A 209 -17.75 -22.72 -17.43
C SER A 209 -19.24 -22.61 -17.72
N PHE A 210 -19.85 -21.51 -17.30
CA PHE A 210 -21.13 -21.07 -17.87
C PHE A 210 -20.84 -20.35 -19.19
N ALA A 211 -20.49 -21.13 -20.21
CA ALA A 211 -20.39 -20.63 -21.57
C ALA A 211 -21.80 -20.22 -22.03
N SER A 212 -21.99 -18.95 -22.38
CA SER A 212 -23.19 -18.49 -23.07
C SER A 212 -23.32 -19.25 -24.40
N PRO A 213 -24.46 -19.90 -24.67
CA PRO A 213 -24.64 -20.71 -25.88
C PRO A 213 -24.76 -19.93 -27.20
N ASP A 214 -24.72 -18.58 -27.18
CA ASP A 214 -25.01 -17.73 -28.36
C ASP A 214 -23.80 -16.91 -28.90
N SER A 215 -22.57 -17.21 -28.49
CA SER A 215 -21.39 -16.46 -28.96
C SER A 215 -20.16 -17.35 -29.07
N ASP A 216 -19.65 -17.57 -30.29
CA ASP A 216 -18.37 -18.22 -30.57
C ASP A 216 -17.15 -17.50 -29.95
N ARG A 217 -17.34 -16.31 -29.36
CA ARG A 217 -16.26 -15.51 -28.77
C ARG A 217 -15.82 -16.08 -27.43
N GLN A 218 -14.52 -16.20 -27.26
CA GLN A 218 -13.85 -16.60 -26.03
C GLN A 218 -13.31 -15.38 -25.29
N ALA A 219 -13.17 -15.50 -23.96
CA ALA A 219 -12.55 -14.46 -23.15
C ALA A 219 -11.14 -14.13 -23.69
N GLY A 220 -10.87 -12.86 -23.91
CA GLY A 220 -9.59 -12.44 -24.49
C GLY A 220 -9.55 -12.40 -26.02
N ASP A 221 -10.67 -12.61 -26.70
CA ASP A 221 -10.75 -12.39 -28.14
C ASP A 221 -10.73 -10.89 -28.46
N LEU A 222 -9.88 -10.50 -29.40
CA LEU A 222 -9.84 -9.15 -29.92
C LEU A 222 -11.06 -8.90 -30.81
N LEU A 223 -11.77 -7.81 -30.54
CA LEU A 223 -12.86 -7.35 -31.38
C LEU A 223 -12.32 -6.54 -32.57
N PRO A 224 -13.06 -6.51 -33.71
CA PRO A 224 -12.75 -5.59 -34.79
C PRO A 224 -12.66 -4.16 -34.27
N ARG A 225 -11.60 -3.43 -34.65
CA ARG A 225 -11.41 -2.04 -34.24
C ARG A 225 -12.39 -1.14 -34.98
N ASP A 226 -13.04 -0.25 -34.24
CA ASP A 226 -13.89 0.77 -34.84
C ASP A 226 -13.08 1.71 -35.72
N ARG A 227 -13.67 2.17 -36.82
CA ARG A 227 -13.06 3.19 -37.67
C ARG A 227 -13.59 4.57 -37.33
N LEU A 228 -12.69 5.53 -37.23
CA LEU A 228 -13.04 6.94 -37.06
C LEU A 228 -13.25 7.61 -38.44
N PRO A 229 -13.97 8.75 -38.51
CA PRO A 229 -14.20 9.46 -39.75
C PRO A 229 -12.94 9.93 -40.49
N ASP A 230 -11.82 10.08 -39.78
CA ASP A 230 -10.52 10.45 -40.34
C ASP A 230 -9.74 9.23 -40.91
N GLY A 231 -10.34 8.04 -40.89
CA GLY A 231 -9.73 6.79 -41.36
C GLY A 231 -8.84 6.09 -40.34
N SER A 232 -8.61 6.71 -39.16
CA SER A 232 -7.87 6.07 -38.07
C SER A 232 -8.71 5.01 -37.35
N GLU A 233 -8.06 4.23 -36.50
CA GLU A 233 -8.72 3.19 -35.71
C GLU A 233 -8.93 3.64 -34.26
N GLY A 234 -10.09 3.27 -33.71
CA GLY A 234 -10.42 3.40 -32.31
C GLY A 234 -9.62 2.42 -31.45
N PRO A 235 -9.70 2.50 -30.12
CA PRO A 235 -8.94 1.63 -29.22
C PRO A 235 -9.21 0.15 -29.49
N ALA A 236 -8.19 -0.70 -29.30
CA ALA A 236 -8.38 -2.15 -29.39
C ALA A 236 -9.20 -2.64 -28.19
N MET A 237 -10.28 -3.37 -28.46
CA MET A 237 -11.21 -3.85 -27.44
C MET A 237 -11.18 -5.37 -27.38
N VAL A 238 -11.22 -5.91 -26.17
CA VAL A 238 -11.17 -7.35 -25.87
C VAL A 238 -12.53 -7.79 -25.34
N PHE A 239 -13.06 -8.90 -25.86
CA PHE A 239 -14.30 -9.52 -25.37
C PHE A 239 -14.10 -10.10 -23.96
N ILE A 240 -15.01 -9.72 -23.05
CA ILE A 240 -15.06 -10.18 -21.67
C ILE A 240 -16.43 -10.82 -21.43
N PRO A 241 -16.48 -12.14 -21.14
CA PRO A 241 -17.74 -12.82 -20.92
C PRO A 241 -18.32 -12.46 -19.55
N ARG A 242 -19.64 -12.40 -19.46
CA ARG A 242 -20.38 -12.36 -18.19
C ARG A 242 -19.93 -13.49 -17.27
N GLY A 243 -20.00 -13.27 -15.96
CA GLY A 243 -19.58 -14.28 -15.00
C GLY A 243 -19.49 -13.74 -13.59
N CYS A 244 -19.33 -14.65 -12.63
CA CYS A 244 -19.21 -14.29 -11.23
C CYS A 244 -17.80 -14.55 -10.70
N PHE A 245 -17.35 -13.70 -9.78
CA PHE A 245 -16.02 -13.83 -9.17
C PHE A 245 -16.03 -13.34 -7.72
N PRO A 246 -15.05 -13.75 -6.89
CA PRO A 246 -14.83 -13.16 -5.58
C PRO A 246 -14.13 -11.81 -5.74
N MET A 247 -14.89 -10.72 -5.61
CA MET A 247 -14.37 -9.35 -5.60
C MET A 247 -13.84 -8.98 -4.22
N GLY A 248 -12.75 -8.21 -4.17
CA GLY A 248 -12.03 -7.88 -2.94
C GLY A 248 -11.00 -8.96 -2.56
N SER A 249 -10.42 -8.86 -1.38
CA SER A 249 -9.33 -9.72 -0.92
C SER A 249 -9.69 -10.48 0.36
N PRO A 250 -9.21 -11.73 0.56
CA PRO A 250 -9.29 -12.40 1.85
C PRO A 250 -8.44 -11.66 2.89
N MET A 251 -8.73 -11.83 4.18
CA MET A 251 -7.97 -11.15 5.25
C MET A 251 -6.50 -11.60 5.31
N SER A 252 -6.20 -12.77 4.76
CA SER A 252 -4.87 -13.37 4.69
C SER A 252 -4.06 -12.95 3.46
N GLU A 253 -4.62 -12.16 2.53
CA GLU A 253 -3.90 -11.76 1.30
C GLU A 253 -2.67 -10.92 1.66
N ALA A 254 -1.50 -11.33 1.17
CA ALA A 254 -0.25 -10.64 1.45
C ALA A 254 -0.26 -9.21 0.87
N GLY A 255 0.06 -8.23 1.70
CA GLY A 255 0.04 -6.81 1.31
C GLY A 255 -1.33 -6.14 1.43
N ARG A 256 -2.40 -6.89 1.76
CA ARG A 256 -3.65 -6.27 2.21
C ARG A 256 -3.40 -5.52 3.52
N GLN A 257 -3.88 -4.28 3.59
CA GLN A 257 -3.79 -3.48 4.81
C GLN A 257 -4.87 -3.92 5.80
N PRO A 258 -4.52 -4.51 6.97
CA PRO A 258 -5.51 -5.04 7.90
C PRO A 258 -6.44 -3.96 8.49
N TRP A 259 -5.98 -2.71 8.53
CA TRP A 259 -6.73 -1.55 9.04
C TRP A 259 -7.60 -0.87 7.97
N GLU A 260 -7.51 -1.28 6.70
CA GLU A 260 -8.39 -0.77 5.64
C GLU A 260 -9.46 -1.83 5.32
N PRO A 261 -10.68 -1.72 5.89
CA PRO A 261 -11.74 -2.70 5.66
C PRO A 261 -12.39 -2.56 4.27
N ASN A 262 -11.78 -1.79 3.36
CA ASN A 262 -12.33 -1.40 2.06
C ASN A 262 -12.21 -2.47 0.97
N GLU A 263 -11.54 -3.58 1.26
CA GLU A 263 -11.35 -4.71 0.34
C GLU A 263 -12.11 -5.97 0.79
N ARG A 264 -13.26 -5.82 1.47
CA ARG A 264 -14.07 -6.97 1.93
C ARG A 264 -14.38 -7.92 0.78
N GLN A 265 -13.97 -9.18 0.90
CA GLN A 265 -14.28 -10.18 -0.10
C GLN A 265 -15.77 -10.49 -0.14
N HIS A 266 -16.36 -10.49 -1.34
CA HIS A 266 -17.76 -10.84 -1.58
C HIS A 266 -17.95 -11.32 -3.02
N ARG A 267 -19.05 -12.02 -3.27
CA ARG A 267 -19.37 -12.52 -4.62
C ARG A 267 -20.06 -11.42 -5.43
N VAL A 268 -19.56 -11.16 -6.62
CA VAL A 268 -20.14 -10.23 -7.61
C VAL A 268 -20.34 -10.97 -8.92
N CYS A 269 -21.39 -10.63 -9.67
CA CYS A 269 -21.67 -11.20 -10.98
C CYS A 269 -21.78 -10.07 -12.01
N ILE A 270 -20.96 -10.13 -13.05
CA ILE A 270 -21.11 -9.31 -14.24
C ILE A 270 -22.19 -9.98 -15.09
N GLU A 271 -23.31 -9.30 -15.27
CA GLU A 271 -24.53 -9.91 -15.86
C GLU A 271 -24.52 -9.94 -17.39
N GLN A 272 -23.75 -9.04 -18.00
CA GLN A 272 -23.70 -8.85 -19.44
C GLN A 272 -22.28 -9.03 -19.96
N ASP A 273 -22.17 -9.63 -21.14
CA ASP A 273 -20.90 -9.64 -21.87
C ASP A 273 -20.58 -8.19 -22.27
N PHE A 274 -19.32 -7.81 -22.12
CA PHE A 274 -18.84 -6.47 -22.46
C PHE A 274 -17.49 -6.56 -23.14
N ALA A 275 -16.98 -5.43 -23.61
CA ALA A 275 -15.61 -5.34 -24.05
C ALA A 275 -14.82 -4.37 -23.18
N LEU A 276 -13.55 -4.67 -22.96
CA LEU A 276 -12.62 -3.81 -22.24
C LEU A 276 -11.44 -3.44 -23.15
N GLY A 277 -10.95 -2.21 -23.04
CA GLY A 277 -9.76 -1.76 -23.73
C GLY A 277 -8.59 -2.67 -23.41
N GLN A 278 -7.93 -3.17 -24.46
CA GLN A 278 -6.79 -4.07 -24.34
C GLN A 278 -5.67 -3.47 -23.48
N ARG A 279 -5.57 -2.14 -23.50
CA ARG A 279 -4.58 -1.30 -22.82
C ARG A 279 -5.24 0.00 -22.33
N GLU A 280 -4.49 0.78 -21.57
CA GLU A 280 -4.87 2.16 -21.24
C GLU A 280 -5.05 3.01 -22.51
N VAL A 281 -5.87 4.07 -22.42
CA VAL A 281 -5.96 5.06 -23.50
C VAL A 281 -4.61 5.75 -23.63
N THR A 282 -4.10 5.79 -24.85
CA THR A 282 -2.79 6.37 -25.11
C THR A 282 -2.81 7.88 -25.28
N MET A 283 -1.65 8.48 -25.09
CA MET A 283 -1.36 9.87 -25.41
C MET A 283 -1.71 10.19 -26.88
N GLY A 284 -1.39 9.30 -27.82
CA GLY A 284 -1.71 9.48 -29.24
C GLY A 284 -3.22 9.47 -29.52
N GLU A 285 -3.96 8.54 -28.91
CA GLU A 285 -5.43 8.48 -28.99
C GLU A 285 -6.09 9.71 -28.37
N PHE A 286 -5.64 10.14 -27.18
CA PHE A 286 -6.17 11.32 -26.52
C PHE A 286 -5.81 12.62 -27.26
N ARG A 287 -4.64 12.68 -27.89
CA ARG A 287 -4.26 13.83 -28.74
C ARG A 287 -5.21 13.98 -29.92
N ARG A 288 -5.64 12.89 -30.56
CA ARG A 288 -6.63 12.95 -31.65
C ARG A 288 -7.93 13.59 -31.18
N PHE A 289 -8.43 13.17 -30.01
CA PHE A 289 -9.59 13.79 -29.38
C PHE A 289 -9.39 15.30 -29.18
N VAL A 290 -8.31 15.70 -28.52
CA VAL A 290 -8.07 17.12 -28.23
C VAL A 290 -7.95 17.94 -29.51
N SER A 291 -7.25 17.43 -30.52
CA SER A 291 -7.09 18.09 -31.82
C SER A 291 -8.42 18.21 -32.58
N ALA A 292 -9.24 17.15 -32.59
CA ALA A 292 -10.51 17.15 -33.32
C ALA A 292 -11.61 17.97 -32.62
N ALA A 293 -11.67 17.91 -31.28
CA ALA A 293 -12.72 18.55 -30.49
C ALA A 293 -12.33 19.96 -29.98
N GLY A 294 -11.07 20.38 -30.13
CA GLY A 294 -10.57 21.61 -29.52
C GLY A 294 -10.65 21.60 -27.99
N TYR A 295 -10.55 20.41 -27.37
CA TYR A 295 -10.78 20.21 -25.95
C TYR A 295 -9.64 20.77 -25.09
N ARG A 296 -9.97 21.32 -23.92
CA ARG A 296 -9.00 21.72 -22.89
C ARG A 296 -9.31 20.97 -21.59
N THR A 297 -8.33 20.26 -21.06
CA THR A 297 -8.53 19.40 -19.89
C THR A 297 -8.74 20.20 -18.60
N ASP A 298 -9.22 19.54 -17.55
CA ASP A 298 -9.32 20.13 -16.20
C ASP A 298 -7.96 20.63 -15.69
N ALA A 299 -6.86 19.96 -16.06
CA ALA A 299 -5.50 20.43 -15.75
C ALA A 299 -5.16 21.73 -16.48
N GLU A 300 -5.50 21.84 -17.76
CA GLU A 300 -5.26 23.05 -18.57
C GLU A 300 -6.19 24.21 -18.20
N ARG A 301 -7.33 23.91 -17.56
CA ARG A 301 -8.32 24.91 -17.09
C ARG A 301 -8.18 25.22 -15.59
N GLU A 302 -7.30 24.51 -14.90
CA GLU A 302 -7.07 24.63 -13.44
C GLU A 302 -8.34 24.47 -12.60
N VAL A 303 -9.18 23.51 -12.97
CA VAL A 303 -10.44 23.26 -12.26
C VAL A 303 -10.14 22.70 -10.86
N GLY A 304 -10.44 23.50 -9.83
CA GLY A 304 -10.33 23.13 -8.41
C GLY A 304 -8.90 23.04 -7.83
N ALA A 305 -7.88 22.93 -8.68
CA ALA A 305 -6.46 22.84 -8.31
C ALA A 305 -5.57 23.27 -9.49
N PRO A 306 -4.32 23.72 -9.24
CA PRO A 306 -3.42 24.14 -10.32
C PRO A 306 -2.79 22.94 -11.05
N GLY A 307 -2.89 22.94 -12.39
CA GLY A 307 -2.25 21.95 -13.26
C GLY A 307 -2.54 20.50 -12.87
N CYS A 308 -1.50 19.72 -12.59
CA CYS A 308 -1.58 18.27 -12.33
C CYS A 308 -0.77 17.87 -11.08
N TYR A 309 -1.30 16.94 -10.28
CA TYR A 309 -0.58 16.38 -9.15
C TYR A 309 0.53 15.45 -9.67
N GLY A 310 1.78 15.67 -9.26
CA GLY A 310 2.86 14.89 -9.85
C GLY A 310 4.14 14.85 -9.06
N TRP A 311 4.82 13.71 -9.17
CA TRP A 311 6.19 13.56 -8.70
C TRP A 311 7.14 14.44 -9.51
N SER A 312 8.02 15.16 -8.81
CA SER A 312 9.15 15.88 -9.39
C SER A 312 10.44 15.28 -8.88
N ALA A 313 11.28 14.76 -9.78
CA ALA A 313 12.62 14.29 -9.44
C ALA A 313 13.49 15.43 -8.86
N LYS A 314 13.29 16.67 -9.33
CA LYS A 314 13.98 17.86 -8.86
C LYS A 314 13.64 18.20 -7.41
N ASP A 315 12.36 18.12 -7.05
CA ASP A 315 11.89 18.49 -5.71
C ASP A 315 11.80 17.29 -4.75
N ASN A 316 11.99 16.08 -5.28
CA ASN A 316 11.89 14.80 -4.57
C ASN A 316 10.61 14.67 -3.74
N ARG A 317 9.48 15.15 -4.30
CA ARG A 317 8.16 15.10 -3.68
C ARG A 317 7.03 15.11 -4.70
N TRP A 318 5.90 14.56 -4.28
CA TRP A 318 4.61 14.77 -4.91
C TRP A 318 4.05 16.13 -4.50
N ASP A 319 3.50 16.87 -5.46
CA ASP A 319 2.85 18.16 -5.23
C ASP A 319 1.93 18.50 -6.41
N TRP A 320 1.03 19.46 -6.22
CA TRP A 320 0.32 20.07 -7.36
C TRP A 320 1.29 20.94 -8.15
N ARG A 321 1.34 20.74 -9.47
CA ARG A 321 2.28 21.40 -10.37
C ARG A 321 1.54 22.27 -11.37
N GLU A 322 1.61 23.59 -11.14
CA GLU A 322 1.06 24.59 -12.06
C GLU A 322 1.66 24.42 -13.46
N GLY A 323 0.81 24.55 -14.49
CA GLY A 323 1.19 24.34 -15.88
C GLY A 323 1.41 22.88 -16.30
N SER A 324 1.55 21.92 -15.37
CA SER A 324 1.61 20.50 -15.71
C SER A 324 0.24 19.99 -16.16
N ASN A 325 0.23 19.22 -17.24
CA ASN A 325 -0.97 18.65 -17.87
C ASN A 325 -0.58 17.43 -18.71
N TRP A 326 -1.55 16.83 -19.39
CA TRP A 326 -1.38 15.64 -20.23
C TRP A 326 -0.29 15.75 -21.32
N ARG A 327 0.06 16.96 -21.78
CA ARG A 327 1.17 17.18 -22.74
C ARG A 327 2.54 17.31 -22.06
N ARG A 328 2.55 17.67 -20.77
CA ARG A 328 3.76 17.99 -20.00
C ARG A 328 3.59 17.47 -18.56
N PRO A 329 3.55 16.14 -18.35
CA PRO A 329 3.24 15.55 -17.04
C PRO A 329 4.41 15.59 -16.05
N GLY A 330 5.55 16.16 -16.44
CA GLY A 330 6.77 16.20 -15.62
C GLY A 330 7.82 15.16 -16.00
N TYR A 331 7.55 14.36 -17.03
CA TYR A 331 8.49 13.42 -17.65
C TYR A 331 8.16 13.25 -19.15
N PRO A 332 9.09 12.72 -19.98
CA PRO A 332 8.84 12.50 -21.40
C PRO A 332 7.69 11.52 -21.65
N GLN A 333 6.79 11.85 -22.58
CA GLN A 333 5.76 10.94 -23.07
C GLN A 333 5.75 10.90 -24.61
N HIS A 334 5.48 9.72 -25.14
CA HIS A 334 5.33 9.39 -26.57
C HIS A 334 3.89 8.97 -26.85
N ASP A 335 3.58 8.74 -28.13
CA ASP A 335 2.20 8.47 -28.56
C ASP A 335 1.63 7.16 -28.03
N ASP A 336 2.47 6.18 -27.73
CA ASP A 336 2.06 4.87 -27.21
C ASP A 336 2.06 4.80 -25.68
N ASP A 337 2.51 5.84 -24.99
CA ASP A 337 2.44 5.94 -23.53
C ASP A 337 0.99 6.21 -23.09
N PRO A 338 0.59 5.79 -21.87
CA PRO A 338 -0.74 6.08 -21.36
C PRO A 338 -0.94 7.59 -21.18
N VAL A 339 -2.12 8.09 -21.52
CA VAL A 339 -2.47 9.48 -21.20
C VAL A 339 -2.61 9.62 -19.68
N VAL A 340 -1.93 10.62 -19.11
CA VAL A 340 -1.99 10.95 -17.67
C VAL A 340 -2.37 12.40 -17.46
N CYS A 341 -2.46 12.84 -16.20
CA CYS A 341 -2.90 14.20 -15.86
C CYS A 341 -4.29 14.53 -16.43
N VAL A 342 -5.15 13.51 -16.51
CA VAL A 342 -6.54 13.59 -16.95
C VAL A 342 -7.46 13.28 -15.77
N SER A 343 -8.48 14.11 -15.61
CA SER A 343 -9.52 13.89 -14.61
C SER A 343 -10.56 12.89 -15.10
N TRP A 344 -11.47 12.49 -14.20
CA TRP A 344 -12.62 11.68 -14.61
C TRP A 344 -13.49 12.43 -15.62
N ASN A 345 -13.63 13.75 -15.47
CA ASN A 345 -14.39 14.59 -16.39
C ASN A 345 -13.74 14.62 -17.79
N ASP A 346 -12.41 14.64 -17.85
CA ASP A 346 -11.65 14.57 -19.10
C ASP A 346 -11.86 13.22 -19.80
N ALA A 347 -11.82 12.12 -19.05
CA ALA A 347 -12.09 10.78 -19.56
C ALA A 347 -13.52 10.66 -20.12
N MET A 348 -14.52 11.20 -19.42
CA MET A 348 -15.92 11.20 -19.89
C MET A 348 -16.13 12.08 -21.13
N ALA A 349 -15.40 13.18 -21.26
CA ALA A 349 -15.43 14.01 -22.47
C ALA A 349 -14.82 13.27 -23.68
N TYR A 350 -13.69 12.58 -23.48
CA TYR A 350 -13.09 11.71 -24.49
C TYR A 350 -14.04 10.60 -24.93
N ILE A 351 -14.67 9.91 -23.98
CA ILE A 351 -15.67 8.85 -24.23
C ILE A 351 -16.84 9.37 -25.05
N LYS A 352 -17.40 10.52 -24.67
CA LYS A 352 -18.51 11.14 -25.39
C LYS A 352 -18.13 11.46 -26.83
N TRP A 353 -16.94 12.01 -27.04
CA TRP A 353 -16.43 12.26 -28.39
C TRP A 353 -16.26 10.97 -29.20
N LEU A 354 -15.63 9.94 -28.62
CA LEU A 354 -15.37 8.67 -29.30
C LEU A 354 -16.68 7.96 -29.67
N ALA A 355 -17.67 7.98 -28.78
CA ALA A 355 -19.02 7.47 -29.06
C ALA A 355 -19.68 8.20 -30.24
N GLN A 356 -19.49 9.53 -30.35
CA GLN A 356 -19.98 10.30 -31.50
C GLN A 356 -19.24 9.97 -32.80
N GLN A 357 -17.95 9.63 -32.73
CA GLN A 357 -17.16 9.26 -33.92
C GLN A 357 -17.51 7.87 -34.46
N THR A 358 -17.86 6.94 -33.58
CA THR A 358 -17.98 5.51 -33.90
C THR A 358 -19.41 5.01 -33.91
N GLY A 359 -20.34 5.71 -33.24
CA GLY A 359 -21.69 5.22 -32.97
C GLY A 359 -21.76 4.15 -31.88
N GLN A 360 -20.65 3.79 -31.25
CA GLN A 360 -20.59 2.74 -30.23
C GLN A 360 -20.78 3.27 -28.82
N HIS A 361 -21.22 2.38 -27.92
CA HIS A 361 -21.48 2.68 -26.52
C HIS A 361 -20.22 2.53 -25.65
N TYR A 362 -19.26 3.43 -25.85
CA TYR A 362 -18.08 3.55 -24.99
C TYR A 362 -18.43 4.13 -23.61
N ARG A 363 -17.69 3.69 -22.60
CA ARG A 363 -17.80 4.12 -21.20
C ARG A 363 -16.50 3.81 -20.43
N LEU A 364 -16.41 4.23 -19.18
CA LEU A 364 -15.46 3.64 -18.23
C LEU A 364 -16.02 2.29 -17.74
N PRO A 365 -15.16 1.33 -17.35
CA PRO A 365 -15.62 0.14 -16.66
C PRO A 365 -16.22 0.50 -15.30
N SER A 366 -17.19 -0.30 -14.83
CA SER A 366 -17.50 -0.30 -13.40
C SER A 366 -16.31 -0.83 -12.62
N GLU A 367 -16.28 -0.53 -11.33
CA GLU A 367 -15.23 -1.05 -10.46
C GLU A 367 -15.19 -2.59 -10.45
N ALA A 368 -16.36 -3.23 -10.44
CA ALA A 368 -16.50 -4.68 -10.49
C ALA A 368 -16.01 -5.25 -11.82
N GLU A 369 -16.37 -4.64 -12.94
CA GLU A 369 -15.89 -5.06 -14.27
C GLU A 369 -14.37 -4.96 -14.37
N TRP A 370 -13.79 -3.89 -13.84
CA TRP A 370 -12.35 -3.68 -13.85
C TRP A 370 -11.64 -4.79 -13.07
N GLU A 371 -12.07 -5.11 -11.84
CA GLU A 371 -11.41 -6.14 -11.03
C GLU A 371 -11.63 -7.55 -11.61
N TYR A 372 -12.83 -7.82 -12.14
CA TYR A 372 -13.15 -9.07 -12.83
C TYR A 372 -12.20 -9.31 -13.99
N ALA A 373 -12.03 -8.28 -14.83
CA ALA A 373 -11.13 -8.30 -15.98
C ALA A 373 -9.65 -8.37 -15.57
N ALA A 374 -9.26 -7.66 -14.52
CA ALA A 374 -7.88 -7.69 -14.01
C ALA A 374 -7.49 -9.09 -13.55
N ARG A 375 -8.41 -9.78 -12.86
CA ARG A 375 -8.20 -11.14 -12.35
C ARG A 375 -8.18 -12.20 -13.44
N ALA A 376 -8.96 -12.04 -14.51
CA ALA A 376 -9.04 -12.99 -15.63
C ALA A 376 -9.15 -14.47 -15.18
N GLY A 377 -9.99 -14.72 -14.16
CA GLY A 377 -10.21 -16.05 -13.58
C GLY A 377 -9.29 -16.44 -12.41
N THR A 378 -8.24 -15.66 -12.11
CA THR A 378 -7.38 -15.90 -10.95
C THR A 378 -8.01 -15.42 -9.64
N THR A 379 -7.64 -16.07 -8.53
CA THR A 379 -8.04 -15.70 -7.17
C THR A 379 -6.89 -15.16 -6.33
N SER A 380 -5.68 -15.11 -6.88
CA SER A 380 -4.48 -14.61 -6.23
C SER A 380 -4.48 -13.09 -6.08
N ALA A 381 -3.53 -12.56 -5.30
CA ALA A 381 -3.37 -11.12 -5.10
C ALA A 381 -3.11 -10.35 -6.41
N ARG A 382 -2.42 -10.97 -7.37
CA ARG A 382 -2.16 -10.47 -8.73
C ARG A 382 -2.50 -11.54 -9.75
N TYR A 383 -2.73 -11.16 -11.01
CA TYR A 383 -3.04 -12.11 -12.08
C TYR A 383 -1.87 -13.03 -12.46
N TRP A 384 -0.64 -12.71 -12.02
CA TRP A 384 0.54 -13.57 -12.17
C TRP A 384 0.85 -14.41 -10.92
N GLY A 385 0.02 -14.35 -9.89
CA GLY A 385 0.17 -15.12 -8.65
C GLY A 385 0.49 -14.28 -7.42
N GLU A 386 1.02 -14.94 -6.39
CA GLU A 386 1.26 -14.35 -5.06
C GLU A 386 2.58 -13.60 -4.95
N ASP A 387 3.59 -13.99 -5.74
CA ASP A 387 4.94 -13.42 -5.66
C ASP A 387 4.97 -11.98 -6.20
N PRO A 388 5.19 -10.96 -5.35
CA PRO A 388 5.30 -9.59 -5.82
C PRO A 388 6.54 -9.35 -6.68
N ASP A 389 7.61 -10.12 -6.53
CA ASP A 389 8.87 -9.85 -7.22
C ASP A 389 8.89 -10.31 -8.68
N LEU A 390 7.83 -11.00 -9.12
CA LEU A 390 7.56 -11.26 -10.54
C LEU A 390 7.01 -10.04 -11.29
N ALA A 391 6.68 -8.94 -10.59
CA ALA A 391 5.98 -7.79 -11.17
C ALA A 391 6.63 -7.25 -12.46
N CYS A 392 7.97 -7.12 -12.52
CA CYS A 392 8.65 -6.51 -13.66
C CYS A 392 8.54 -7.32 -14.98
N ARG A 393 7.96 -8.53 -14.97
CA ARG A 393 7.58 -9.27 -16.19
C ARG A 393 6.19 -8.92 -16.71
N TYR A 394 5.35 -8.36 -15.85
CA TYR A 394 3.90 -8.22 -16.01
C TYR A 394 3.40 -6.77 -15.83
N ALA A 395 4.22 -5.90 -15.24
CA ALA A 395 3.83 -4.56 -14.84
C ALA A 395 5.04 -3.63 -14.72
N ASN A 396 4.81 -2.36 -15.02
CA ASN A 396 5.69 -1.25 -14.65
C ASN A 396 5.33 -0.76 -13.23
N VAL A 397 6.27 -0.83 -12.28
CA VAL A 397 5.99 -0.61 -10.85
C VAL A 397 7.13 0.11 -10.15
N ALA A 398 6.96 0.46 -8.87
CA ALA A 398 8.10 0.91 -8.08
C ALA A 398 9.10 -0.23 -7.90
N ASP A 399 10.26 -0.14 -8.54
CA ASP A 399 11.22 -1.24 -8.65
C ASP A 399 12.67 -0.77 -8.36
N GLN A 400 13.67 -1.54 -8.81
CA GLN A 400 15.10 -1.21 -8.70
C GLN A 400 15.64 -0.35 -9.84
N THR A 401 14.82 0.02 -10.82
CA THR A 401 15.22 0.94 -11.89
C THR A 401 15.66 2.27 -11.27
N LYS A 402 16.82 2.75 -11.69
CA LYS A 402 17.36 4.03 -11.19
C LYS A 402 16.70 5.19 -11.91
N GLY A 403 16.23 6.15 -11.13
CA GLY A 403 15.67 7.39 -11.66
C GLY A 403 16.71 8.39 -12.12
N PRO A 404 16.24 9.57 -12.57
CA PRO A 404 17.10 10.72 -12.81
C PRO A 404 18.07 10.96 -11.65
N ASP A 405 19.32 11.25 -11.96
CA ASP A 405 20.39 11.51 -10.98
C ASP A 405 20.67 10.34 -10.00
N GLY A 406 20.33 9.11 -10.38
CA GLY A 406 20.59 7.91 -9.58
C GLY A 406 19.63 7.72 -8.41
N GLN A 407 18.45 8.36 -8.46
CA GLN A 407 17.41 8.17 -7.45
C GLN A 407 16.97 6.71 -7.34
N VAL A 408 16.63 6.30 -6.12
CA VAL A 408 16.15 4.95 -5.81
C VAL A 408 14.87 5.03 -4.99
N ARG A 409 13.95 4.10 -5.27
CA ARG A 409 12.70 3.99 -4.50
C ARG A 409 12.95 3.30 -3.16
N LYS A 410 12.32 3.82 -2.11
CA LYS A 410 12.42 3.25 -0.75
C LYS A 410 11.62 1.96 -0.63
N VAL A 411 10.33 2.03 -0.99
CA VAL A 411 9.44 0.87 -1.07
C VAL A 411 9.35 0.46 -2.53
N LYS A 412 9.76 -0.77 -2.84
CA LYS A 412 9.89 -1.26 -4.21
C LYS A 412 9.82 -2.79 -4.28
N HIS A 413 9.51 -3.28 -5.47
CA HIS A 413 9.65 -4.67 -5.87
C HIS A 413 11.14 -5.02 -6.02
N ASN A 414 11.50 -6.27 -5.76
CA ASN A 414 12.88 -6.78 -5.90
C ASN A 414 13.16 -7.24 -7.34
N CYS A 415 12.87 -6.37 -8.31
CA CYS A 415 13.09 -6.59 -9.74
C CYS A 415 13.40 -5.25 -10.43
N SER A 416 13.68 -5.26 -11.73
CA SER A 416 13.82 -4.04 -12.54
C SER A 416 13.09 -4.22 -13.87
N ASP A 417 12.17 -3.30 -14.19
CA ASP A 417 11.37 -3.23 -15.40
C ASP A 417 11.97 -2.26 -16.46
N GLY A 418 12.92 -1.42 -16.06
CA GLY A 418 13.63 -0.47 -16.94
C GLY A 418 12.96 0.90 -17.06
N TYR A 419 11.85 1.14 -16.38
CA TYR A 419 11.08 2.39 -16.46
C TYR A 419 10.99 3.09 -15.10
N TRP A 420 11.50 4.32 -15.03
CA TRP A 420 11.31 5.14 -13.82
C TRP A 420 9.94 5.84 -13.76
N TYR A 421 9.34 6.11 -14.92
CA TYR A 421 8.02 6.71 -15.07
C TYR A 421 7.10 5.73 -15.82
N SER A 422 6.04 6.20 -16.48
CA SER A 422 5.22 5.33 -17.32
C SER A 422 6.04 4.66 -18.42
N ALA A 423 5.63 3.46 -18.80
CA ALA A 423 6.12 2.73 -19.94
C ALA A 423 5.11 2.87 -21.09
N PRO A 424 5.52 2.61 -22.34
CA PRO A 424 4.58 2.41 -23.43
C PRO A 424 3.55 1.35 -23.04
N THR A 425 2.30 1.60 -23.39
CA THR A 425 1.22 0.63 -23.18
C THR A 425 1.55 -0.72 -23.84
N ALA A 426 1.12 -1.82 -23.22
CA ALA A 426 1.38 -3.19 -23.64
C ALA A 426 2.86 -3.58 -23.71
N SER A 427 3.72 -2.97 -22.87
CA SER A 427 5.15 -3.34 -22.78
C SER A 427 5.40 -4.65 -22.02
N PHE A 428 4.45 -5.11 -21.21
CA PHE A 428 4.59 -6.27 -20.32
C PHE A 428 3.70 -7.44 -20.75
N LEU A 429 3.88 -8.61 -20.13
CA LEU A 429 3.02 -9.76 -20.41
C LEU A 429 1.57 -9.48 -19.99
N PRO A 430 0.57 -9.83 -20.81
CA PRO A 430 -0.82 -9.62 -20.46
C PRO A 430 -1.32 -10.67 -19.45
N ASN A 431 -2.51 -10.44 -18.90
CA ASN A 431 -3.23 -11.44 -18.12
C ASN A 431 -3.86 -12.54 -18.99
N GLY A 432 -4.55 -13.50 -18.34
CA GLY A 432 -5.19 -14.63 -19.02
C GLY A 432 -6.22 -14.28 -20.10
N TRP A 433 -6.71 -13.04 -20.12
CA TRP A 433 -7.65 -12.53 -21.13
C TRP A 433 -6.98 -11.52 -22.09
N LYS A 434 -5.65 -11.55 -22.23
CA LYS A 434 -4.91 -10.69 -23.17
C LYS A 434 -5.10 -9.19 -22.92
N LEU A 435 -5.39 -8.81 -21.68
CA LEU A 435 -5.41 -7.42 -21.21
C LEU A 435 -4.03 -7.07 -20.66
N TYR A 436 -3.51 -5.92 -21.06
CA TYR A 436 -2.21 -5.41 -20.66
C TYR A 436 -2.36 -4.33 -19.59
N ASP A 437 -1.32 -4.19 -18.77
CA ASP A 437 -1.17 -3.12 -17.78
C ASP A 437 -2.35 -3.02 -16.81
N MET A 438 -3.09 -4.11 -16.59
CA MET A 438 -4.18 -4.14 -15.60
C MET A 438 -3.65 -3.90 -14.18
N LEU A 439 -2.35 -4.06 -13.95
CA LEU A 439 -1.69 -3.70 -12.71
C LEU A 439 -0.40 -2.96 -13.03
N GLY A 440 -0.11 -1.89 -12.30
CA GLY A 440 1.04 -1.01 -12.58
C GLY A 440 0.80 -0.02 -13.72
N ASN A 441 1.88 0.52 -14.27
CA ASN A 441 1.92 1.60 -15.26
C ASN A 441 1.20 2.87 -14.80
N VAL A 442 -0.11 3.00 -14.98
CA VAL A 442 -0.89 4.11 -14.39
C VAL A 442 -2.14 3.63 -13.66
N TRP A 443 -2.54 4.37 -12.64
CA TRP A 443 -3.83 4.20 -11.99
C TRP A 443 -4.96 4.45 -12.98
N GLU A 444 -6.10 3.78 -12.81
CA GLU A 444 -7.20 3.87 -13.77
C GLU A 444 -8.52 4.26 -13.13
N TRP A 445 -9.17 5.25 -13.75
CA TRP A 445 -10.54 5.64 -13.42
C TRP A 445 -11.56 4.53 -13.71
N SER A 446 -12.49 4.32 -12.79
CA SER A 446 -13.76 3.62 -13.05
C SER A 446 -14.95 4.61 -13.08
N CYS A 447 -16.11 4.15 -13.54
CA CYS A 447 -17.35 4.93 -13.47
C CYS A 447 -18.07 4.84 -12.11
N SER A 448 -17.57 4.05 -11.16
CA SER A 448 -18.28 3.74 -9.92
C SER A 448 -17.92 4.70 -8.80
N SER A 449 -18.92 5.09 -8.00
CA SER A 449 -18.67 5.78 -6.73
C SER A 449 -17.90 4.87 -5.78
N TYR A 450 -16.94 5.46 -5.08
CA TYR A 450 -16.17 4.76 -4.08
C TYR A 450 -17.01 4.53 -2.82
N ASP A 451 -17.47 3.29 -2.68
CA ASP A 451 -18.06 2.80 -1.44
C ASP A 451 -17.07 1.88 -0.72
N LYS A 452 -16.61 2.33 0.46
CA LYS A 452 -15.70 1.56 1.32
C LYS A 452 -16.26 0.21 1.75
N ASN A 453 -17.58 0.01 1.77
CA ASN A 453 -18.18 -1.22 2.29
C ASN A 453 -18.58 -2.22 1.19
N TYR A 454 -18.45 -1.84 -0.09
CA TYR A 454 -19.07 -2.55 -1.23
C TYR A 454 -20.57 -2.75 -1.02
N GLY A 455 -21.32 -1.64 -0.97
CA GLY A 455 -22.77 -1.61 -0.83
C GLY A 455 -23.54 -1.71 -2.15
N GLY A 456 -22.88 -2.04 -3.26
CA GLY A 456 -23.49 -2.19 -4.59
C GLY A 456 -23.05 -1.13 -5.60
N ALA A 457 -22.45 -0.03 -5.14
CA ALA A 457 -21.96 1.05 -6.01
C ALA A 457 -20.86 0.55 -6.99
N GLU A 458 -20.12 -0.48 -6.60
CA GLU A 458 -19.05 -1.07 -7.40
C GLU A 458 -19.54 -1.71 -8.72
N GLN A 459 -20.84 -2.01 -8.83
CA GLN A 459 -21.46 -2.58 -10.03
C GLN A 459 -22.15 -1.53 -10.91
N GLN A 460 -22.15 -0.27 -10.51
CA GLN A 460 -22.93 0.78 -11.17
C GLN A 460 -22.03 1.92 -11.66
N CYS A 461 -22.41 2.50 -12.80
CA CYS A 461 -21.82 3.74 -13.29
C CYS A 461 -22.65 4.94 -12.87
N VAL A 462 -22.01 5.93 -12.23
CA VAL A 462 -22.68 7.21 -11.97
C VAL A 462 -22.70 8.09 -13.21
N GLN A 463 -23.80 8.82 -13.39
CA GLN A 463 -23.92 9.82 -14.44
C GLN A 463 -23.29 11.16 -14.01
N THR A 464 -23.52 11.52 -12.75
CA THR A 464 -22.97 12.71 -12.12
C THR A 464 -22.38 12.32 -10.77
N PRO A 465 -21.06 12.40 -10.59
CA PRO A 465 -20.45 12.07 -9.30
C PRO A 465 -20.78 13.14 -8.25
N ASP A 466 -21.33 12.71 -7.12
CA ASP A 466 -21.60 13.51 -5.92
C ASP A 466 -20.61 13.22 -4.77
N GLY A 467 -19.61 12.38 -5.03
CA GLY A 467 -18.56 11.98 -4.10
C GLY A 467 -17.33 11.40 -4.80
N PRO A 468 -16.42 10.78 -4.04
CA PRO A 468 -15.24 10.13 -4.60
C PRO A 468 -15.62 8.98 -5.53
N LEU A 469 -14.87 8.82 -6.61
CA LEU A 469 -14.97 7.74 -7.57
C LEU A 469 -13.81 6.77 -7.37
N THR A 470 -14.03 5.49 -7.67
CA THR A 470 -12.99 4.48 -7.47
C THR A 470 -11.90 4.56 -8.53
N VAL A 471 -10.66 4.37 -8.08
CA VAL A 471 -9.46 4.20 -8.89
C VAL A 471 -8.80 2.85 -8.54
N ARG A 472 -8.28 2.15 -9.56
CA ARG A 472 -7.72 0.79 -9.47
C ARG A 472 -6.38 0.67 -10.23
N GLY A 473 -5.61 -0.40 -9.98
CA GLY A 473 -4.46 -0.79 -10.81
C GLY A 473 -3.08 -0.71 -10.16
N GLY A 474 -2.79 0.37 -9.45
CA GLY A 474 -1.41 0.75 -9.14
C GLY A 474 -0.82 1.61 -10.26
N SER A 475 0.43 2.04 -10.09
CA SER A 475 1.16 2.78 -11.12
C SER A 475 2.66 2.48 -11.02
N TRP A 476 3.44 3.04 -11.95
CA TRP A 476 4.91 3.04 -11.94
C TRP A 476 5.52 3.54 -10.62
N SER A 477 4.74 4.24 -9.80
CA SER A 477 5.22 4.83 -8.55
C SER A 477 5.00 3.95 -7.31
N ILE A 478 4.31 2.83 -7.46
CA ILE A 478 3.65 2.10 -6.38
C ILE A 478 4.36 0.78 -6.05
N GLY A 479 4.56 0.53 -4.75
CA GLY A 479 5.24 -0.67 -4.25
C GLY A 479 4.34 -1.89 -4.05
N PRO A 480 4.93 -3.04 -3.65
CA PRO A 480 4.27 -4.35 -3.67
C PRO A 480 2.89 -4.43 -3.02
N ALA A 481 2.71 -3.81 -1.85
CA ALA A 481 1.46 -3.92 -1.08
C ALA A 481 0.23 -3.34 -1.81
N TRP A 482 0.43 -2.50 -2.82
CA TRP A 482 -0.62 -1.73 -3.48
C TRP A 482 -0.79 -2.09 -4.97
N VAL A 483 0.11 -2.89 -5.53
CA VAL A 483 -0.04 -3.50 -6.87
C VAL A 483 -0.73 -4.86 -6.70
N ARG A 484 -2.04 -4.84 -6.44
CA ARG A 484 -2.91 -6.02 -6.25
C ARG A 484 -4.26 -5.76 -6.93
N SER A 485 -4.91 -6.83 -7.41
CA SER A 485 -6.22 -6.72 -8.09
C SER A 485 -7.31 -6.11 -7.20
N ALA A 486 -7.28 -6.39 -5.90
CA ALA A 486 -8.27 -5.89 -4.94
C ALA A 486 -7.99 -4.47 -4.43
N TYR A 487 -6.78 -3.93 -4.60
CA TYR A 487 -6.45 -2.64 -4.04
C TYR A 487 -7.18 -1.51 -4.76
N ARG A 488 -7.66 -0.54 -3.97
CA ARG A 488 -8.59 0.50 -4.41
C ARG A 488 -8.54 1.71 -3.49
N PHE A 489 -8.84 2.87 -4.04
CA PHE A 489 -9.12 4.07 -3.26
C PHE A 489 -10.10 4.99 -4.01
N GLY A 490 -10.65 5.96 -3.30
CA GLY A 490 -11.57 6.95 -3.84
C GLY A 490 -10.89 8.31 -4.00
N VAL A 491 -11.10 8.94 -5.15
CA VAL A 491 -10.70 10.33 -5.41
C VAL A 491 -11.82 11.10 -6.12
N ASN A 492 -11.86 12.41 -5.92
CA ASN A 492 -12.90 13.26 -6.51
C ASN A 492 -12.72 13.37 -8.04
N SER A 493 -13.81 13.58 -8.77
CA SER A 493 -13.84 13.58 -10.24
C SER A 493 -12.87 14.56 -10.93
N GLY A 494 -12.51 15.66 -10.27
CA GLY A 494 -11.54 16.64 -10.76
C GLY A 494 -10.06 16.33 -10.42
N TYR A 495 -9.80 15.29 -9.61
CA TYR A 495 -8.43 14.84 -9.31
C TYR A 495 -7.74 14.39 -10.59
N ARG A 496 -6.44 14.62 -10.68
CA ARG A 496 -5.63 14.19 -11.82
C ARG A 496 -4.17 14.14 -11.40
N ALA A 497 -3.51 13.03 -11.72
CA ALA A 497 -2.14 12.79 -11.35
C ALA A 497 -1.30 12.34 -12.56
N ASN A 498 0.01 12.56 -12.49
CA ASN A 498 0.94 12.16 -13.54
C ASN A 498 1.26 10.66 -13.53
N ASP A 499 0.59 9.89 -12.70
CA ASP A 499 0.62 8.43 -12.67
C ASP A 499 -0.80 7.84 -12.71
N GLN A 500 -1.78 8.61 -13.19
CA GLN A 500 -3.18 8.22 -13.31
C GLN A 500 -3.74 8.57 -14.69
N GLY A 501 -4.33 7.56 -15.33
CA GLY A 501 -5.04 7.61 -16.62
C GLY A 501 -6.36 6.85 -16.54
N PHE A 502 -6.71 6.17 -17.64
CA PHE A 502 -7.93 5.36 -17.74
C PHE A 502 -7.87 4.40 -18.94
N ARG A 503 -8.72 3.37 -18.90
CA ARG A 503 -9.05 2.53 -20.06
C ARG A 503 -10.55 2.53 -20.33
N LEU A 504 -10.93 2.09 -21.53
CA LEU A 504 -12.33 2.07 -21.94
C LEU A 504 -13.00 0.73 -21.64
N ALA A 505 -14.31 0.77 -21.43
CA ALA A 505 -15.21 -0.36 -21.63
C ALA A 505 -16.21 -0.02 -22.74
N MET A 506 -16.83 -1.04 -23.33
CA MET A 506 -17.87 -0.90 -24.33
C MET A 506 -18.97 -1.94 -24.10
N SER A 507 -20.22 -1.49 -24.08
CA SER A 507 -21.38 -2.38 -24.00
C SER A 507 -21.61 -3.06 -25.36
N LEU A 508 -21.77 -4.39 -25.36
CA LEU A 508 -21.91 -5.17 -26.60
C LEU A 508 -23.36 -5.40 -27.03
N GLN A 509 -24.31 -5.16 -26.13
CA GLN A 509 -25.74 -5.15 -26.46
C GLN A 509 -26.30 -3.74 -26.23
N PRO A 510 -27.35 -3.35 -26.96
CA PRO A 510 -28.13 -2.18 -26.61
C PRO A 510 -28.64 -2.36 -25.17
N ILE A 511 -28.33 -1.42 -24.28
CA ILE A 511 -29.03 -1.35 -23.00
C ILE A 511 -30.45 -0.96 -23.36
N ASP A 512 -31.41 -1.89 -23.25
CA ASP A 512 -32.83 -1.57 -23.37
C ASP A 512 -33.13 -0.42 -22.40
N ARG A 513 -33.50 0.72 -22.96
CA ARG A 513 -33.68 1.99 -22.26
C ARG A 513 -34.99 2.06 -21.50
#